data_AF-A0A382QS72-F1
#
_entry.id   AF-A0A382QS72-F1
#
_cell.length_a   1.000
_cell.length_b   1.000
_cell.length_c   1.000
_cell.angle_alpha   90.00
_cell.angle_beta   90.00
_cell.angle_gamma   90.00
#
_symmetry.space_group_name_H-M   'P 1'
#
loop_
_entity.id
_entity.type
_entity.pdbx_description
1 polymer ?
#
loop_
_entity_poly.entity_id
_entity_poly.type
_entity_poly.pdbx_seq_one_letter_code
_entity_poly.pdbx_strand_id
1 'polypeptide(L)'
;MDKSINQIFKTIKDHGNPQIAAHSQRFFKTGKGEYGEGDVFLGIRVPVIRKIANEYKYIAMFEVLELLQSQFHEVRMLALVILVSKFNEQAQQSEGKQIYNNYLKHTEFINNWDLVDCSAGPIVGGYLFKRDRTPIHRLVKSLDLWERRIGVMST
;
A
#
# COMPACT_ATOMS: atom_id res chain seq x y z
N MET A 1 -8.37 23.91 -0.47
CA MET A 1 -8.14 23.60 -1.89
C MET A 1 -8.21 22.10 -2.02
N ASP A 2 -9.30 21.59 -2.59
CA ASP A 2 -9.38 20.17 -2.99
C ASP A 2 -8.27 19.93 -4.02
N LYS A 3 -7.27 19.16 -3.63
CA LYS A 3 -6.22 18.76 -4.57
C LYS A 3 -6.77 17.58 -5.35
N SER A 4 -7.07 17.77 -6.63
CA SER A 4 -7.60 16.69 -7.47
C SER A 4 -6.62 15.52 -7.56
N ILE A 5 -7.14 14.29 -7.66
CA ILE A 5 -6.32 13.09 -7.86
C ILE A 5 -5.33 13.19 -9.03
N ASN A 6 -5.71 13.90 -10.10
CA ASN A 6 -4.83 14.21 -11.22
C ASN A 6 -3.59 15.00 -10.80
N GLN A 7 -3.73 15.93 -9.86
CA GLN A 7 -2.61 16.68 -9.31
C GLN A 7 -1.69 15.77 -8.47
N ILE A 8 -2.24 14.79 -7.77
CA ILE A 8 -1.44 13.79 -7.02
C ILE A 8 -0.60 12.96 -7.99
N PHE A 9 -1.23 12.41 -9.03
CA PHE A 9 -0.55 11.64 -10.07
C PHE A 9 0.53 12.44 -10.78
N LYS A 10 0.26 13.72 -11.08
CA LYS A 10 1.27 14.62 -11.65
C LYS A 10 2.44 14.81 -10.69
N THR A 11 2.14 15.19 -9.44
CA THR A 11 3.14 15.46 -8.40
C THR A 11 4.08 14.27 -8.18
N ILE A 12 3.53 13.05 -8.06
CA ILE A 12 4.37 11.87 -7.84
C ILE A 12 5.20 11.53 -9.08
N LYS A 13 4.63 11.62 -10.29
CA LYS A 13 5.37 11.34 -11.54
C LYS A 13 6.52 12.34 -11.77
N ASP A 14 6.35 13.61 -11.40
CA ASP A 14 7.38 14.63 -11.51
C ASP A 14 8.63 14.33 -10.65
N HIS A 15 8.52 13.45 -9.66
CA HIS A 15 9.65 12.99 -8.83
C HIS A 15 10.31 11.70 -9.36
N GLY A 16 9.83 11.15 -10.47
CA GLY A 16 10.34 9.92 -11.06
C GLY A 16 11.77 10.04 -11.58
N ASN A 17 12.52 8.94 -11.51
CA ASN A 17 13.87 8.84 -12.02
C ASN A 17 14.07 7.50 -12.76
N PRO A 18 14.24 7.50 -14.10
CA PRO A 18 14.36 6.27 -14.89
C PRO A 18 15.54 5.37 -14.49
N GLN A 19 16.67 5.94 -14.06
CA GLN A 19 17.84 5.17 -13.63
C GLN A 19 17.57 4.43 -12.32
N ILE A 20 16.90 5.10 -11.36
CA ILE A 20 16.46 4.47 -10.12
C ILE A 20 15.38 3.43 -10.42
N ALA A 21 14.42 3.73 -11.30
CA ALA A 21 13.37 2.80 -11.69
C ALA A 21 13.94 1.48 -12.24
N ALA A 22 14.92 1.57 -13.15
CA ALA A 22 15.59 0.40 -13.70
C ALA A 22 16.37 -0.40 -12.63
N HIS A 23 16.94 0.28 -11.64
CA HIS A 23 17.57 -0.39 -10.50
C HIS A 23 16.54 -1.10 -9.61
N SER A 24 15.43 -0.42 -9.29
CA SER A 24 14.32 -0.96 -8.51
C SER A 24 13.74 -2.21 -9.16
N GLN A 25 13.48 -2.19 -10.47
CA GLN A 25 12.97 -3.37 -11.21
C GLN A 25 13.87 -4.62 -11.02
N ARG A 26 15.19 -4.44 -11.06
CA ARG A 26 16.13 -5.56 -10.82
C ARG A 26 16.11 -6.00 -9.35
N PHE A 27 16.08 -5.06 -8.42
CA PHE A 27 16.10 -5.35 -6.99
C PHE A 27 14.81 -6.06 -6.52
N PHE A 28 13.65 -5.60 -7.00
CA PHE A 28 12.34 -6.14 -6.70
C PHE A 28 11.94 -7.35 -7.56
N LYS A 29 12.87 -7.85 -8.40
CA LYS A 29 12.70 -9.09 -9.17
C LYS A 29 11.40 -9.09 -9.97
N THR A 30 11.32 -8.20 -10.96
CA THR A 30 10.11 -7.99 -11.78
C THR A 30 10.08 -8.81 -13.07
N GLY A 31 11.01 -9.75 -13.24
CA GLY A 31 11.08 -10.65 -14.39
C GLY A 31 10.01 -11.74 -14.36
N LYS A 32 9.87 -12.45 -15.48
CA LYS A 32 8.92 -13.56 -15.61
C LYS A 32 9.24 -14.69 -14.62
N GLY A 33 8.24 -15.14 -13.88
CA GLY A 33 8.34 -16.18 -12.85
C GLY A 33 8.93 -15.69 -11.52
N GLU A 34 9.28 -14.41 -11.40
CA GLU A 34 9.74 -13.81 -10.16
C GLU A 34 8.59 -13.28 -9.32
N TYR A 35 8.84 -13.01 -8.03
CA TYR A 35 7.76 -12.60 -7.12
C TYR A 35 7.15 -11.24 -7.49
N GLY A 36 7.94 -10.34 -8.08
CA GLY A 36 7.49 -9.01 -8.48
C GLY A 36 7.11 -8.93 -9.96
N GLU A 37 6.85 -10.06 -10.63
CA GLU A 37 6.56 -10.11 -12.06
C GLU A 37 5.51 -9.06 -12.47
N GLY A 38 5.85 -8.24 -13.47
CA GLY A 38 4.95 -7.23 -14.02
C GLY A 38 4.88 -5.92 -13.24
N ASP A 39 5.57 -5.77 -12.11
CA ASP A 39 5.61 -4.52 -11.35
C ASP A 39 6.39 -3.42 -12.10
N VAL A 40 5.88 -2.18 -12.03
CA VAL A 40 6.39 -1.02 -12.77
C VAL A 40 6.77 0.09 -11.80
N PHE A 41 7.99 0.62 -11.94
CA PHE A 41 8.56 1.60 -11.03
C PHE A 41 8.72 2.97 -11.68
N LEU A 42 8.45 4.03 -10.92
CA LEU A 42 8.76 5.42 -11.27
C LEU A 42 10.19 5.81 -10.83
N GLY A 43 10.81 5.08 -9.91
CA GLY A 43 12.15 5.33 -9.40
C GLY A 43 12.19 6.38 -8.28
N ILE A 44 11.22 6.34 -7.37
CA ILE A 44 11.08 7.34 -6.30
C ILE A 44 11.53 6.74 -4.97
N ARG A 45 12.39 7.45 -4.23
CA ARG A 45 12.84 6.99 -2.92
C ARG A 45 11.75 7.15 -1.86
N VAL A 46 11.64 6.18 -0.95
CA VAL A 46 10.64 6.13 0.13
C VAL A 46 10.52 7.44 0.94
N PRO A 47 11.60 8.16 1.32
CA PRO A 47 11.46 9.44 2.02
C PRO A 47 10.65 10.51 1.26
N VAL A 48 10.77 10.53 -0.08
CA VAL A 48 10.01 11.44 -0.94
C VAL A 48 8.53 11.04 -0.95
N ILE A 49 8.24 9.74 -1.06
CA ILE A 49 6.86 9.21 -1.00
C ILE A 49 6.19 9.59 0.33
N ARG A 50 6.91 9.43 1.45
CA ARG A 50 6.39 9.81 2.78
C ARG A 50 6.13 11.31 2.90
N LYS A 51 6.98 12.15 2.31
CA LYS A 51 6.76 13.59 2.25
C LYS A 51 5.48 13.92 1.48
N ILE A 52 5.31 13.34 0.29
CA ILE A 52 4.09 13.50 -0.52
C ILE A 52 2.87 13.01 0.27
N ALA A 53 2.92 11.82 0.88
CA ALA A 53 1.82 11.28 1.67
C ALA A 53 1.33 12.25 2.76
N ASN A 54 2.24 12.92 3.45
CA ASN A 54 1.88 13.91 4.47
C ASN A 54 1.18 15.15 3.89
N GLU A 55 1.52 15.58 2.68
CA GLU A 55 0.85 16.69 1.98
C GLU A 55 -0.56 16.36 1.49
N TYR A 56 -0.89 15.07 1.40
CA TYR A 56 -2.15 14.54 0.86
C TYR A 56 -2.89 13.64 1.86
N LYS A 57 -2.54 13.65 3.16
CA LYS A 57 -3.12 12.73 4.15
C LYS A 57 -4.64 12.87 4.35
N TYR A 58 -5.23 14.01 3.97
CA TYR A 58 -6.65 14.31 4.11
C TYR A 58 -7.50 14.07 2.85
N ILE A 59 -6.94 13.51 1.78
CA ILE A 59 -7.72 13.17 0.57
C ILE A 59 -8.83 12.16 0.87
N ALA A 60 -9.85 12.09 0.03
CA ALA A 60 -10.97 11.21 0.24
C ALA A 60 -10.58 9.73 0.12
N MET A 61 -11.32 8.83 0.79
CA MET A 61 -11.02 7.39 0.77
C MET A 61 -11.04 6.82 -0.65
N PHE A 62 -11.98 7.27 -1.51
CA PHE A 62 -12.07 6.80 -2.89
C PHE A 62 -10.81 7.18 -3.69
N GLU A 63 -10.22 8.35 -3.45
CA GLU A 63 -8.97 8.77 -4.11
C GLU A 63 -7.79 7.91 -3.65
N VAL A 64 -7.71 7.55 -2.35
CA VAL A 64 -6.70 6.62 -1.85
C VAL A 64 -6.81 5.27 -2.55
N LEU A 65 -8.02 4.76 -2.73
CA LEU A 65 -8.25 3.48 -3.40
C LEU A 65 -7.91 3.54 -4.88
N GLU A 66 -8.22 4.65 -5.57
CA GLU A 66 -7.83 4.85 -6.97
C GLU A 66 -6.30 4.91 -7.14
N LEU A 67 -5.57 5.54 -6.21
CA LEU A 67 -4.11 5.50 -6.19
C LEU A 67 -3.57 4.07 -5.95
N LEU A 68 -4.21 3.30 -5.07
CA LEU A 68 -3.82 1.92 -4.77
C LEU A 68 -3.98 1.00 -5.99
N GLN A 69 -4.93 1.30 -6.88
CA GLN A 69 -5.13 0.53 -8.12
C GLN A 69 -4.17 0.91 -9.25
N SER A 70 -3.22 1.82 -9.00
CA SER A 70 -2.24 2.23 -10.01
C SER A 70 -1.29 1.10 -10.39
N GLN A 71 -0.91 1.03 -11.67
CA GLN A 71 0.16 0.13 -12.12
C GLN A 71 1.55 0.47 -11.52
N PHE A 72 1.75 1.70 -11.04
CA PHE A 72 3.05 2.16 -10.56
C PHE A 72 3.23 1.83 -9.08
N HIS A 73 4.30 1.09 -8.77
CA HIS A 73 4.68 0.69 -7.43
C HIS A 73 4.66 1.85 -6.42
N GLU A 74 5.33 2.96 -6.72
CA GLU A 74 5.46 4.07 -5.76
C GLU A 74 4.14 4.82 -5.55
N VAL A 75 3.20 4.76 -6.50
CA VAL A 75 1.85 5.30 -6.32
C VAL A 75 1.04 4.42 -5.37
N ARG A 76 1.17 3.11 -5.48
CA ARG A 76 0.55 2.16 -4.55
C ARG A 76 1.13 2.31 -3.14
N MET A 77 2.45 2.48 -3.04
CA MET A 77 3.11 2.77 -1.76
C MET A 77 2.61 4.10 -1.17
N LEU A 78 2.45 5.15 -1.96
CA LEU A 78 1.85 6.42 -1.52
C LEU A 78 0.45 6.19 -0.94
N ALA A 79 -0.40 5.45 -1.63
CA ALA A 79 -1.74 5.12 -1.18
C ALA A 79 -1.73 4.39 0.17
N LEU A 80 -0.88 3.37 0.32
CA LEU A 80 -0.75 2.60 1.56
C LEU A 80 -0.24 3.44 2.72
N VAL A 81 0.73 4.33 2.51
CA VAL A 81 1.23 5.24 3.56
C VAL A 81 0.11 6.20 4.01
N ILE A 82 -0.68 6.74 3.08
CA ILE A 82 -1.84 7.57 3.41
C ILE A 82 -2.89 6.75 4.18
N LEU A 83 -3.17 5.53 3.73
CA LEU A 83 -4.15 4.64 4.34
C LEU A 83 -3.76 4.27 5.79
N VAL A 84 -2.48 3.99 6.04
CA VAL A 84 -1.93 3.77 7.39
C VAL A 84 -2.09 5.03 8.26
N SER A 85 -1.79 6.22 7.71
CA SER A 85 -1.99 7.48 8.44
C SER A 85 -3.45 7.66 8.87
N LYS A 86 -4.39 7.45 7.95
CA LYS A 86 -5.83 7.51 8.22
C LYS A 86 -6.25 6.46 9.24
N PHE A 87 -5.73 5.24 9.14
CA PHE A 87 -6.04 4.17 10.09
C PHE A 87 -5.60 4.55 11.52
N ASN A 88 -4.39 5.08 11.68
CA ASN A 88 -3.86 5.45 12.98
C ASN A 88 -4.67 6.56 13.65
N GLU A 89 -5.26 7.48 12.87
CA GLU A 89 -6.18 8.52 13.39
C GLU A 89 -7.55 7.94 13.79
N GLN A 90 -7.98 6.84 13.16
CA GLN A 90 -9.36 6.32 13.22
C GLN A 90 -9.50 4.92 13.83
N ALA A 91 -8.42 4.32 14.35
CA ALA A 91 -8.33 2.90 14.70
C ALA A 91 -9.40 2.41 15.71
N GLN A 92 -9.91 3.30 16.56
CA GLN A 92 -10.94 3.01 17.57
C GLN A 92 -12.37 3.39 17.12
N GLN A 93 -12.52 4.00 15.94
CA GLN A 93 -13.80 4.51 15.43
C GLN A 93 -14.37 3.61 14.32
N SER A 94 -15.61 3.89 13.88
CA SER A 94 -16.28 3.17 12.79
C SER A 94 -15.47 3.18 11.49
N GLU A 95 -14.73 4.27 11.23
CA GLU A 95 -13.87 4.42 10.06
C GLU A 95 -12.69 3.43 10.04
N GLY A 96 -12.17 3.02 11.20
CA GLY A 96 -11.10 2.01 11.28
C GLY A 96 -11.51 0.66 10.68
N LYS A 97 -12.78 0.24 10.86
CA LYS A 97 -13.33 -0.97 10.24
C LYS A 97 -13.43 -0.83 8.72
N GLN A 98 -13.81 0.34 8.23
CA GLN A 98 -13.91 0.59 6.79
C GLN A 98 -12.53 0.51 6.12
N ILE A 99 -11.51 1.11 6.73
CA ILE A 99 -10.13 1.06 6.24
C ILE A 99 -9.62 -0.39 6.21
N TYR A 100 -9.79 -1.14 7.29
CA TYR A 100 -9.44 -2.55 7.35
C TYR A 100 -10.12 -3.37 6.24
N ASN A 101 -11.44 -3.18 6.05
CA ASN A 101 -12.19 -3.88 5.02
C ASN A 101 -11.71 -3.50 3.60
N ASN A 102 -11.45 -2.22 3.36
CA ASN A 102 -10.94 -1.73 2.08
C ASN A 102 -9.56 -2.32 1.79
N TYR A 103 -8.67 -2.39 2.78
CA TYR A 103 -7.36 -3.02 2.65
C TYR A 103 -7.47 -4.48 2.20
N LEU A 104 -8.29 -5.29 2.88
CA LEU A 104 -8.45 -6.70 2.55
C LEU A 104 -9.17 -6.96 1.21
N LYS A 105 -9.94 -5.98 0.71
CA LYS A 105 -10.61 -6.07 -0.60
C LYS A 105 -9.71 -5.75 -1.79
N HIS A 106 -8.51 -5.23 -1.55
CA HIS A 106 -7.60 -4.73 -2.59
C HIS A 106 -6.20 -5.37 -2.45
N THR A 107 -6.10 -6.56 -1.85
CA THR A 107 -4.83 -7.26 -1.59
C THR A 107 -4.08 -7.59 -2.88
N GLU A 108 -4.77 -7.73 -4.01
CA GLU A 108 -4.20 -7.96 -5.33
C GLU A 108 -3.28 -6.81 -5.79
N PHE A 109 -3.48 -5.60 -5.26
CA PHE A 109 -2.63 -4.44 -5.54
C PHE A 109 -1.50 -4.27 -4.52
N ILE A 110 -1.44 -5.09 -3.48
CA ILE A 110 -0.43 -5.06 -2.41
C ILE A 110 0.55 -6.21 -2.66
N ASN A 111 1.12 -6.22 -3.87
CA ASN A 111 1.81 -7.38 -4.44
C ASN A 111 3.35 -7.27 -4.41
N ASN A 112 3.89 -6.67 -3.35
CA ASN A 112 5.32 -6.64 -3.10
C ASN A 112 5.59 -6.65 -1.59
N TRP A 113 6.78 -7.11 -1.18
CA TRP A 113 7.08 -7.34 0.23
C TRP A 113 7.10 -6.03 1.01
N ASP A 114 7.58 -4.94 0.41
CA ASP A 114 7.68 -3.63 1.05
C ASP A 114 6.31 -2.94 1.16
N LEU A 115 5.45 -3.10 0.15
CA LEU A 115 4.05 -2.72 0.21
C LEU A 115 3.36 -3.40 1.39
N VAL A 116 3.48 -4.72 1.50
CA VAL A 116 2.90 -5.49 2.62
C VAL A 116 3.48 -5.04 3.96
N ASP A 117 4.80 -4.98 4.08
CA ASP A 117 5.49 -4.74 5.35
C ASP A 117 5.19 -3.35 5.92
N CYS A 118 4.97 -2.35 5.06
CA CYS A 118 4.67 -1.00 5.51
C CYS A 118 3.23 -0.79 5.97
N SER A 119 2.31 -1.71 5.65
CA SER A 119 0.86 -1.49 5.85
C SER A 119 0.13 -2.60 6.61
N ALA A 120 0.53 -3.87 6.48
CA ALA A 120 -0.20 -5.00 7.06
C ALA A 120 -0.23 -4.95 8.60
N GLY A 121 0.92 -4.76 9.24
CA GLY A 121 1.03 -4.65 10.69
C GLY A 121 0.16 -3.53 11.27
N PRO A 122 0.31 -2.27 10.81
CA PRO A 122 -0.51 -1.17 11.28
C PRO A 122 -2.01 -1.37 11.06
N ILE A 123 -2.43 -1.81 9.87
CA ILE A 123 -3.85 -1.87 9.50
C ILE A 123 -4.50 -3.18 9.97
N VAL A 124 -4.03 -4.32 9.45
CA VAL A 124 -4.63 -5.63 9.72
C VAL A 124 -4.31 -6.08 11.14
N GLY A 125 -3.03 -6.03 11.52
CA GLY A 125 -2.60 -6.36 12.88
C GLY A 125 -3.20 -5.40 13.92
N GLY A 126 -3.12 -4.09 13.66
CA GLY A 126 -3.69 -3.07 14.53
C GLY A 126 -5.21 -3.21 14.71
N TYR A 127 -5.95 -3.50 13.65
CA TYR A 127 -7.39 -3.71 13.75
C TYR A 127 -7.74 -5.00 14.51
N LEU A 128 -7.01 -6.09 14.28
CA LEU A 128 -7.31 -7.39 14.87
C LEU A 128 -6.65 -7.63 16.23
N PHE A 129 -5.84 -6.68 16.72
CA PHE A 129 -5.04 -6.84 17.95
C PHE A 129 -5.85 -7.33 19.16
N LYS A 130 -7.04 -6.76 19.37
CA LYS A 130 -8.00 -7.11 20.44
C LYS A 130 -9.28 -7.78 19.91
N ARG A 131 -9.27 -8.29 18.68
CA ARG A 131 -10.44 -8.89 18.00
C ARG A 131 -10.16 -10.33 17.61
N ASP A 132 -11.17 -11.00 17.06
CA ASP A 132 -11.01 -12.35 16.51
C ASP A 132 -9.92 -12.37 15.43
N ARG A 133 -8.93 -13.24 15.60
CA ARG A 133 -7.77 -13.38 14.71
C ARG A 133 -7.99 -14.41 13.60
N THR A 134 -9.17 -15.01 13.50
CA THR A 134 -9.54 -15.92 12.39
C THR A 134 -9.21 -15.37 11.00
N PRO A 135 -9.37 -14.06 10.69
CA PRO A 135 -8.95 -13.52 9.39
C PRO A 135 -7.44 -13.68 9.11
N ILE A 136 -6.57 -13.52 10.11
CA ILE A 136 -5.11 -13.72 9.96
C ILE A 136 -4.82 -15.19 9.62
N HIS A 137 -5.47 -16.13 10.30
CA HIS A 137 -5.29 -17.55 10.01
C HIS A 137 -5.76 -17.94 8.61
N ARG A 138 -6.77 -17.25 8.06
CA ARG A 138 -7.20 -17.43 6.68
C ARG A 138 -6.13 -16.93 5.70
N LEU A 139 -5.60 -15.73 5.93
CA LEU A 139 -4.54 -15.12 5.10
C LEU A 139 -3.29 -16.00 5.04
N VAL A 140 -2.82 -16.52 6.17
CA VAL A 140 -1.64 -17.41 6.25
C VAL A 140 -1.82 -18.72 5.45
N LYS A 141 -3.07 -19.15 5.21
CA LYS A 141 -3.39 -20.34 4.42
C LYS A 141 -3.73 -20.05 2.95
N SER A 142 -3.68 -18.79 2.52
CA SER A 142 -3.99 -18.41 1.14
C SER A 142 -2.99 -19.05 0.17
N LEU A 143 -3.44 -19.31 -1.06
CA LEU A 143 -2.54 -19.70 -2.15
C LEU A 143 -1.74 -18.50 -2.66
N ASP A 144 -2.26 -17.28 -2.47
CA ASP A 144 -1.57 -16.05 -2.82
C ASP A 144 -0.38 -15.79 -1.89
N LEU A 145 0.76 -15.42 -2.47
CA LEU A 145 1.99 -15.14 -1.72
C LEU A 145 1.85 -13.92 -0.81
N TRP A 146 1.20 -12.88 -1.30
CA TRP A 146 1.12 -11.58 -0.64
C TRP A 146 0.07 -11.60 0.46
N GLU A 147 -1.06 -12.26 0.26
CA GLU A 147 -2.02 -12.52 1.34
C GLU A 147 -1.39 -13.31 2.48
N ARG A 148 -0.60 -14.36 2.17
CA ARG A 148 0.15 -15.08 3.21
C ARG A 148 1.09 -14.17 3.97
N ARG A 149 1.85 -13.32 3.25
CA ARG A 149 2.75 -12.34 3.88
C ARG A 149 1.98 -11.35 4.75
N ILE A 150 0.83 -10.83 4.30
CA ILE A 150 -0.03 -9.95 5.10
C ILE A 150 -0.41 -10.66 6.40
N GLY A 151 -0.83 -11.93 6.32
CA GLY A 151 -1.13 -12.74 7.50
C GLY A 151 0.04 -12.80 8.50
N VAL A 152 1.25 -13.13 8.01
CA VAL A 152 2.47 -13.20 8.83
C VAL A 152 2.86 -11.85 9.43
N MET A 153 2.76 -10.76 8.67
CA MET A 153 3.14 -9.41 9.12
C MET A 153 2.09 -8.75 10.03
N SER A 154 0.95 -9.41 10.24
CA SER A 154 -0.16 -8.90 11.06
C SER A 154 -0.25 -9.53 12.46
N THR A 155 0.67 -10.42 12.81
CA THR A 155 0.73 -11.08 14.13
C THR A 155 1.62 -10.33 15.11
#